data_AF-A0A2N6K6N3-F1
#
_entry.id   AF-A0A2N6K6N3-F1
#
_cell.length_a   1.000
_cell.length_b   1.000
_cell.length_c   1.000
_cell.angle_alpha   90.00
_cell.angle_beta   90.00
_cell.angle_gamma   90.00
#
_symmetry.space_group_name_H-M   'P 1'
#
loop_
_entity.id
_entity.type
_entity.pdbx_description
1 polymer ?
#
loop_
_entity_poly.entity_id
_entity_poly.type
_entity_poly.pdbx_seq_one_letter_code
_entity_poly.pdbx_strand_id
1 'polypeptide(L)'
;MKEQLKNKLLFKISLFSLYTAFALEAGISSAVPVSKLEDWRFDPQALQLEITLSAPSQPRYFFLSQPSRIVVDLPSTKLGYVSTQQNFSGAIKSIRVSQLNADVTRIVMDLMPGTFINPNQVQLQPLSPQNPTHWVLRPVTASNNTYSTPTNIFPSYQQTPNAGLYSPPPPSQNQPFTATNYYNQQSTINNQQLPATNYYNQQPTIN
;
A
#
# COMPACT_ATOMS: atom_id res chain seq x y z
N MET A 1 -42.07 8.69 -78.88
CA MET A 1 -41.58 9.45 -80.06
C MET A 1 -41.20 10.84 -79.58
N LYS A 2 -39.89 11.18 -79.69
CA LYS A 2 -39.27 12.50 -79.90
C LYS A 2 -39.67 13.68 -78.98
N GLU A 3 -38.75 14.12 -78.10
CA GLU A 3 -37.83 15.28 -78.26
C GLU A 3 -38.41 16.58 -77.64
N GLN A 4 -37.88 17.01 -76.48
CA GLN A 4 -37.02 18.20 -76.27
C GLN A 4 -37.72 19.57 -76.23
N LEU A 5 -37.53 20.33 -75.13
CA LEU A 5 -36.82 21.62 -75.20
C LEU A 5 -36.38 22.19 -73.82
N LYS A 6 -35.06 22.25 -73.65
CA LYS A 6 -34.20 23.34 -73.12
C LYS A 6 -34.52 24.02 -71.77
N ASN A 7 -33.63 23.73 -70.81
CA ASN A 7 -32.81 24.60 -69.96
C ASN A 7 -33.38 25.97 -69.51
N LYS A 8 -33.33 26.22 -68.19
CA LYS A 8 -32.58 27.35 -67.61
C LYS A 8 -32.28 27.14 -66.12
N LEU A 9 -30.98 27.20 -65.83
CA LEU A 9 -30.31 27.19 -64.55
C LEU A 9 -30.82 28.33 -63.64
N LEU A 10 -31.33 28.03 -62.45
CA LEU A 10 -31.27 28.95 -61.31
C LEU A 10 -30.98 28.18 -60.01
N PHE A 11 -29.82 28.54 -59.48
CA PHE A 11 -29.16 28.11 -58.26
C PHE A 11 -30.01 28.43 -57.02
N LYS A 12 -30.29 27.43 -56.18
CA LYS A 12 -30.62 27.65 -54.78
C LYS A 12 -29.75 26.72 -53.95
N ILE A 13 -28.58 27.23 -53.55
CA ILE A 13 -27.84 26.66 -52.42
C ILE A 13 -28.78 26.76 -51.21
N SER A 14 -29.31 25.64 -50.75
CA SER A 14 -29.83 25.56 -49.41
C SER A 14 -28.64 25.45 -48.47
N LEU A 15 -28.28 26.55 -47.81
CA LEU A 15 -27.34 26.56 -46.70
C LEU A 15 -28.00 25.81 -45.54
N PHE A 16 -27.80 24.49 -45.46
CA PHE A 16 -28.00 23.80 -44.19
C PHE A 16 -26.80 24.13 -43.32
N SER A 17 -26.95 25.16 -42.48
CA SER A 17 -26.05 25.47 -41.38
C SER A 17 -25.92 24.23 -40.49
N LEU A 18 -24.77 23.57 -40.54
CA LEU A 18 -24.40 22.52 -39.60
C LEU A 18 -24.01 23.20 -38.29
N TYR A 19 -24.94 23.32 -37.34
CA TYR A 19 -24.60 23.71 -35.98
C TYR A 19 -23.92 22.52 -35.29
N THR A 20 -22.60 22.49 -35.28
CA THR A 20 -21.84 21.68 -34.32
C THR A 20 -21.96 22.35 -32.95
N ALA A 21 -22.83 21.80 -32.10
CA ALA A 21 -22.78 22.10 -30.68
C ALA A 21 -21.53 21.43 -30.09
N PHE A 22 -20.52 22.22 -29.72
CA PHE A 22 -19.47 21.76 -28.84
C PHE A 22 -20.07 21.63 -27.44
N ALA A 23 -20.44 20.42 -27.04
CA ALA A 23 -20.68 20.13 -25.63
C ALA A 23 -19.33 20.24 -24.93
N LEU A 24 -19.15 21.30 -24.13
CA LEU A 24 -18.03 21.40 -23.20
C LEU A 24 -18.30 20.37 -22.10
N GLU A 25 -17.74 19.17 -22.26
CA GLU A 25 -17.68 18.15 -21.21
C GLU A 25 -16.76 18.72 -20.11
N ALA A 26 -17.33 19.55 -19.24
CA ALA A 26 -16.67 19.98 -18.02
C ALA A 26 -16.48 18.71 -17.17
N GLY A 27 -15.30 18.10 -17.29
CA GLY A 27 -14.92 16.95 -16.49
C GLY A 27 -15.09 17.32 -15.02
N ILE A 28 -16.13 16.76 -14.39
CA ILE A 28 -16.39 16.96 -12.97
C ILE A 28 -15.28 16.22 -12.24
N SER A 29 -14.20 16.93 -11.90
CA SER A 29 -13.12 16.39 -11.08
C SER A 29 -13.64 16.21 -9.66
N SER A 30 -14.32 15.10 -9.39
CA SER A 30 -14.64 14.70 -8.02
C SER A 30 -13.34 14.37 -7.31
N ALA A 31 -12.93 15.19 -6.33
CA ALA A 31 -11.85 14.82 -5.43
C ALA A 31 -12.25 13.50 -4.76
N VAL A 32 -11.49 12.43 -5.00
CA VAL A 32 -11.70 11.17 -4.29
C VAL A 32 -11.42 11.44 -2.81
N PRO A 33 -12.35 11.17 -1.89
CA PRO A 33 -12.10 11.32 -0.46
C PRO A 33 -10.83 10.55 -0.09
N VAL A 34 -9.86 11.25 0.49
CA VAL A 34 -8.65 10.60 0.99
C VAL A 34 -9.00 9.93 2.31
N SER A 35 -8.96 8.60 2.31
CA SER A 35 -9.16 7.78 3.48
C SER A 35 -7.86 7.63 4.26
N LYS A 36 -7.97 7.13 5.49
CA LYS A 36 -6.84 6.76 6.35
C LYS A 36 -7.10 5.37 6.91
N LEU A 37 -6.06 4.53 6.95
CA LEU A 37 -6.13 3.26 7.66
C LEU A 37 -6.14 3.54 9.17
N GLU A 38 -7.29 3.36 9.81
CA GLU A 38 -7.46 3.63 11.24
C GLU A 38 -7.13 2.41 12.09
N ASP A 39 -7.43 1.21 11.61
CA ASP A 39 -7.10 -0.03 12.32
C ASP A 39 -7.02 -1.23 11.37
N TRP A 40 -6.31 -2.27 11.80
CA TRP A 40 -6.35 -3.59 11.20
C TRP A 40 -6.14 -4.66 12.27
N ARG A 41 -6.82 -5.79 12.12
CA ARG A 41 -6.70 -6.93 13.05
C ARG A 41 -6.73 -8.24 12.30
N PHE A 42 -5.86 -9.17 12.70
CA PHE A 42 -5.87 -10.52 12.16
C PHE A 42 -6.22 -11.54 13.22
N ASP A 43 -7.21 -12.38 12.93
CA ASP A 43 -7.54 -13.57 13.69
C ASP A 43 -6.92 -14.80 13.01
N PRO A 44 -5.89 -15.42 13.60
CA PRO A 44 -5.23 -16.58 13.02
C PRO A 44 -6.06 -17.86 13.09
N GLN A 45 -7.05 -17.96 13.99
CA GLN A 45 -7.95 -19.11 14.10
C GLN A 45 -9.03 -19.08 13.02
N ALA A 46 -9.63 -17.90 12.80
CA ALA A 46 -10.62 -17.70 11.75
C ALA A 46 -10.01 -17.46 10.36
N LEU A 47 -8.68 -17.29 10.29
CA LEU A 47 -7.94 -16.87 9.11
C LEU A 47 -8.57 -15.61 8.48
N GLN A 48 -8.77 -14.58 9.29
CA GLN A 48 -9.56 -13.40 8.93
C GLN A 48 -8.77 -12.13 9.19
N LEU A 49 -8.62 -11.28 8.17
CA LEU A 49 -8.09 -9.93 8.30
C LEU A 49 -9.26 -8.94 8.27
N GLU A 50 -9.36 -8.12 9.30
CA GLU A 50 -10.27 -6.98 9.40
C GLU A 50 -9.50 -5.68 9.16
N ILE A 51 -10.10 -4.76 8.41
CA ILE A 51 -9.53 -3.48 8.02
C ILE A 51 -10.55 -2.39 8.29
N THR A 52 -10.17 -1.33 8.99
CA THR A 52 -11.01 -0.18 9.30
C THR A 52 -10.42 1.09 8.70
N LEU A 53 -11.25 1.82 7.96
CA LEU A 53 -10.91 3.01 7.20
C LEU A 53 -11.70 4.23 7.69
N SER A 54 -11.11 5.42 7.66
CA SER A 54 -11.79 6.66 8.07
C SER A 54 -12.85 7.14 7.08
N ALA A 55 -12.71 6.77 5.80
CA ALA A 55 -13.64 7.07 4.73
C ALA A 55 -13.73 5.89 3.73
N PRO A 56 -14.80 5.79 2.94
CA PRO A 56 -14.94 4.76 1.92
C PRO A 56 -13.73 4.69 0.99
N SER A 57 -13.16 3.49 0.88
CA SER A 57 -12.23 3.13 -0.17
C SER A 57 -12.37 1.63 -0.42
N GLN A 58 -12.29 1.22 -1.69
CA GLN A 58 -12.42 -0.18 -2.09
C GLN A 58 -11.04 -0.83 -2.17
N PRO A 59 -10.71 -1.78 -1.26
CA PRO A 59 -9.48 -2.52 -1.35
C PRO A 59 -9.46 -3.42 -2.59
N ARG A 60 -8.24 -3.72 -3.05
CA ARG A 60 -7.97 -4.73 -4.06
C ARG A 60 -6.94 -5.70 -3.52
N TYR A 61 -7.03 -6.96 -3.88
CA TYR A 61 -6.04 -7.95 -3.47
C TYR A 61 -5.43 -8.68 -4.66
N PHE A 62 -4.22 -9.20 -4.46
CA PHE A 62 -3.55 -10.07 -5.41
C PHE A 62 -2.55 -10.97 -4.68
N PHE A 63 -2.01 -11.95 -5.41
CA PHE A 63 -1.07 -12.92 -4.90
C PHE A 63 0.31 -12.73 -5.51
N LEU A 64 1.35 -12.94 -4.71
CA LEU A 64 2.73 -13.06 -5.19
C LEU A 64 3.27 -14.42 -4.80
N SER A 65 4.04 -15.04 -5.69
CA SER A 65 4.86 -16.21 -5.39
C SER A 65 6.27 -15.77 -4.97
N GLN A 66 6.99 -16.66 -4.26
CA GLN A 66 8.42 -16.50 -3.91
C GLN A 66 8.77 -15.27 -3.03
N PRO A 67 8.55 -15.32 -1.71
CA PRO A 67 7.68 -16.26 -1.01
C PRO A 67 6.20 -15.94 -1.25
N SER A 68 5.33 -16.93 -0.99
CA SER A 68 3.88 -16.78 -1.15
C SER A 68 3.33 -15.67 -0.25
N ARG A 69 2.61 -14.72 -0.85
CA ARG A 69 2.08 -13.54 -0.18
C ARG A 69 0.68 -13.22 -0.68
N ILE A 70 -0.22 -12.83 0.23
CA ILE A 70 -1.44 -12.10 -0.10
C ILE A 70 -1.14 -10.62 0.08
N VAL A 71 -1.42 -9.83 -0.93
CA VAL A 71 -1.26 -8.38 -0.88
C VAL A 71 -2.62 -7.73 -0.97
N VAL A 72 -2.88 -6.76 -0.10
CA VAL A 72 -4.08 -5.92 -0.11
C VAL A 72 -3.63 -4.48 -0.29
N ASP A 73 -4.03 -3.87 -1.40
CA ASP A 73 -3.86 -2.44 -1.63
C ASP A 73 -5.12 -1.70 -1.21
N LEU A 74 -4.93 -0.58 -0.52
CA LEU A 74 -5.94 0.38 -0.11
C LEU A 74 -5.73 1.67 -0.93
N PRO A 75 -6.45 1.86 -2.06
CA PRO A 75 -6.32 3.05 -2.89
C PRO A 75 -6.88 4.30 -2.21
N SER A 76 -6.34 5.47 -2.54
CA SER A 76 -6.71 6.75 -1.91
C SER A 76 -6.66 6.70 -0.38
N THR A 77 -5.73 5.93 0.19
CA THR A 77 -5.63 5.69 1.63
C THR A 77 -4.24 6.03 2.15
N LYS A 78 -4.19 6.92 3.14
CA LYS A 78 -2.97 7.21 3.91
C LYS A 78 -2.80 6.22 5.06
N LEU A 79 -1.54 5.91 5.37
CA LEU A 79 -1.20 5.13 6.55
C LEU A 79 -1.52 5.96 7.80
N GLY A 80 -2.39 5.44 8.67
CA GLY A 80 -2.67 6.04 9.96
C GLY A 80 -1.66 5.63 11.04
N TYR A 81 -2.01 5.92 12.29
CA TYR A 81 -1.20 5.54 13.45
C TYR A 81 -1.57 4.13 13.92
N VAL A 82 -1.12 3.14 13.15
CA VAL A 82 -1.38 1.72 13.38
C VAL A 82 -0.07 0.92 13.49
N SER A 83 -0.13 -0.28 14.05
CA SER A 83 1.02 -1.20 13.98
C SER A 83 1.37 -1.48 12.52
N THR A 84 2.64 -1.37 12.17
CA THR A 84 3.10 -1.62 10.80
C THR A 84 3.59 -3.06 10.60
N GLN A 85 3.69 -3.85 11.68
CA GLN A 85 4.10 -5.23 11.59
C GLN A 85 3.61 -6.07 12.78
N GLN A 86 3.16 -7.29 12.51
CA GLN A 86 2.89 -8.30 13.52
C GLN A 86 3.27 -9.69 13.01
N ASN A 87 3.80 -10.53 13.89
CA ASN A 87 4.15 -11.92 13.57
C ASN A 87 3.12 -12.87 14.19
N PHE A 88 2.94 -14.02 13.55
CA PHE A 88 1.98 -15.06 13.94
C PHE A 88 2.59 -16.45 13.72
N SER A 89 2.03 -17.47 14.35
CA SER A 89 2.51 -18.87 14.29
C SER A 89 1.66 -19.78 13.38
N GLY A 90 0.73 -19.23 12.62
CA GLY A 90 -0.22 -19.98 11.78
C GLY A 90 0.14 -19.99 10.28
N ALA A 91 -0.87 -20.21 9.44
CA ALA A 91 -0.75 -20.17 7.98
C ALA A 91 -0.22 -18.81 7.45
N ILE A 92 -0.49 -17.74 8.19
CA ILE A 92 0.15 -16.44 8.00
C ILE A 92 1.29 -16.33 9.03
N LYS A 93 2.51 -16.08 8.53
CA LYS A 93 3.72 -15.89 9.33
C LYS A 93 3.82 -14.46 9.88
N SER A 94 3.50 -13.48 9.04
CA SER A 94 3.58 -12.08 9.41
C SER A 94 2.68 -11.23 8.54
N ILE A 95 2.21 -10.12 9.11
CA ILE A 95 1.50 -9.08 8.38
C ILE A 95 2.33 -7.80 8.47
N ARG A 96 2.52 -7.13 7.34
CA ARG A 96 3.24 -5.87 7.23
C ARG A 96 2.35 -4.83 6.59
N VAL A 97 2.41 -3.60 7.08
CA VAL A 97 1.63 -2.47 6.58
C VAL A 97 2.57 -1.33 6.27
N SER A 98 2.42 -0.73 5.09
CA SER A 98 3.27 0.36 4.64
C SER A 98 2.53 1.30 3.70
N GLN A 99 2.92 2.56 3.67
CA GLN A 99 2.56 3.45 2.58
C GLN A 99 3.37 3.04 1.34
N LEU A 100 2.71 2.50 0.32
CA LEU A 100 3.37 2.05 -0.92
C LEU A 100 3.84 3.24 -1.76
N ASN A 101 2.97 4.23 -1.89
CA ASN A 101 3.21 5.49 -2.58
C ASN A 101 2.27 6.55 -2.01
N ALA A 102 2.26 7.76 -2.57
CA ALA A 102 1.43 8.85 -2.08
C ALA A 102 -0.04 8.45 -1.85
N ASP A 103 -0.63 7.60 -2.69
CA ASP A 103 -2.08 7.35 -2.70
C ASP A 103 -2.47 5.96 -2.24
N VAL A 104 -1.52 5.05 -2.01
CA VAL A 104 -1.82 3.65 -1.70
C VAL A 104 -1.14 3.24 -0.40
N THR A 105 -1.94 2.76 0.55
CA THR A 105 -1.46 1.97 1.69
C THR A 105 -1.56 0.49 1.33
N ARG A 106 -0.51 -0.27 1.61
CA ARG A 106 -0.43 -1.70 1.29
C ARG A 106 -0.27 -2.53 2.55
N ILE A 107 -1.10 -3.55 2.67
CA ILE A 107 -0.99 -4.63 3.66
C ILE A 107 -0.46 -5.88 2.93
N VAL A 108 0.57 -6.50 3.48
CA VAL A 108 1.17 -7.74 2.96
C VAL A 108 1.07 -8.80 4.03
N MET A 109 0.38 -9.90 3.74
CA MET A 109 0.32 -11.08 4.58
C MET A 109 1.30 -12.12 4.02
N ASP A 110 2.42 -12.32 4.70
CA ASP A 110 3.42 -13.34 4.36
C ASP A 110 2.91 -14.71 4.80
N LEU A 111 2.82 -15.66 3.87
CA LEU A 111 2.38 -17.02 4.18
C LEU A 111 3.53 -17.84 4.75
N MET A 112 3.20 -18.80 5.62
CA MET A 112 4.13 -19.84 6.04
C MET A 112 4.49 -20.71 4.82
N PRO A 113 5.77 -21.10 4.62
CA PRO A 113 6.15 -22.06 3.58
C PRO A 113 5.28 -23.32 3.64
N GLY A 114 4.80 -23.79 2.49
CA GLY A 114 3.89 -24.94 2.41
C GLY A 114 2.40 -24.61 2.64
N THR A 115 2.04 -23.36 2.94
CA THR A 115 0.64 -22.94 2.98
C THR A 115 0.07 -22.79 1.57
N PHE A 116 -1.03 -23.48 1.29
CA PHE A 116 -1.76 -23.38 0.01
C PHE A 116 -3.09 -22.63 0.20
N ILE A 117 -3.18 -21.45 -0.41
CA ILE A 117 -4.41 -20.66 -0.51
C ILE A 117 -4.93 -20.80 -1.94
N ASN A 118 -6.23 -21.02 -2.08
CA ASN A 118 -6.87 -20.93 -3.39
C ASN A 118 -7.16 -19.45 -3.69
N PRO A 119 -6.42 -18.82 -4.63
CA PRO A 119 -6.57 -17.39 -4.89
C PRO A 119 -7.96 -17.03 -5.43
N ASN A 120 -8.62 -17.96 -6.11
CA ASN A 120 -9.95 -17.76 -6.69
C ASN A 120 -11.09 -17.86 -5.66
N GLN A 121 -10.77 -18.26 -4.43
CA GLN A 121 -11.74 -18.42 -3.35
C GLN A 121 -11.54 -17.40 -2.22
N VAL A 122 -10.60 -16.46 -2.37
CA VAL A 122 -10.45 -15.38 -1.39
C VAL A 122 -11.63 -14.45 -1.44
N GLN A 123 -12.23 -14.23 -0.28
CA GLN A 123 -13.36 -13.34 -0.11
C GLN A 123 -12.84 -12.04 0.48
N LEU A 124 -13.11 -10.93 -0.21
CA LEU A 124 -12.88 -9.58 0.28
C LEU A 124 -14.21 -8.84 0.20
N GLN A 125 -14.81 -8.54 1.35
CA GLN A 125 -16.17 -8.02 1.44
C GLN A 125 -16.26 -6.87 2.44
N PRO A 126 -17.07 -5.84 2.17
CA PRO A 126 -17.37 -4.81 3.15
C PRO A 126 -18.39 -5.33 4.17
N LEU A 127 -18.28 -4.92 5.43
CA LEU A 127 -19.31 -5.18 6.45
C LEU A 127 -20.58 -4.35 6.22
N SER A 128 -20.44 -3.14 5.65
CA SER A 128 -21.55 -2.28 5.25
C SER A 128 -21.41 -1.90 3.78
N PRO A 129 -22.29 -2.38 2.89
CA PRO A 129 -22.24 -2.04 1.47
C PRO A 129 -22.49 -0.56 1.18
N GLN A 130 -23.27 0.13 2.02
CA GLN A 130 -23.65 1.53 1.80
C GLN A 130 -22.55 2.51 2.21
N ASN A 131 -21.70 2.12 3.16
CA ASN A 131 -20.56 2.91 3.63
C ASN A 131 -19.38 1.97 3.90
N PRO A 132 -18.61 1.57 2.88
CA PRO A 132 -17.63 0.51 2.99
C PRO A 132 -16.31 1.00 3.63
N THR A 133 -16.38 1.30 4.93
CA THR A 133 -15.24 1.67 5.77
C THR A 133 -14.65 0.47 6.52
N HIS A 134 -15.40 -0.62 6.66
CA HIS A 134 -14.92 -1.85 7.31
C HIS A 134 -14.91 -3.00 6.31
N TRP A 135 -13.77 -3.65 6.17
CA TRP A 135 -13.55 -4.73 5.22
C TRP A 135 -13.04 -5.98 5.91
N VAL A 136 -13.48 -7.13 5.40
CA VAL A 136 -13.03 -8.44 5.86
C VAL A 136 -12.45 -9.21 4.69
N LEU A 137 -11.22 -9.68 4.86
CA LEU A 137 -10.56 -10.61 3.95
C LEU A 137 -10.47 -12.00 4.60
N ARG A 138 -10.95 -13.02 3.88
CA ARG A 138 -10.90 -14.43 4.28
C ARG A 138 -10.19 -15.24 3.17
N PRO A 139 -8.93 -15.65 3.37
CA PRO A 139 -8.29 -16.61 2.49
C PRO A 139 -8.95 -17.97 2.67
N VAL A 140 -9.23 -18.67 1.58
CA VAL A 140 -9.68 -20.07 1.65
C VAL A 140 -8.47 -20.96 1.40
N THR A 141 -8.20 -21.85 2.35
CA THR A 141 -7.16 -22.87 2.20
C THR A 141 -7.63 -23.93 1.21
N ALA A 142 -6.77 -24.28 0.25
CA ALA A 142 -7.03 -25.40 -0.66
C ALA A 142 -6.77 -26.68 0.13
N SER A 143 -7.77 -27.23 0.82
CA SER A 143 -7.58 -28.38 1.70
C SER A 143 -7.40 -29.68 0.93
N ASN A 144 -6.47 -30.51 1.40
CA ASN A 144 -6.59 -31.97 1.57
C ASN A 144 -5.51 -32.44 2.57
N ASN A 145 -5.93 -32.77 3.80
CA ASN A 145 -5.30 -33.71 4.75
C ASN A 145 -3.77 -33.79 4.84
N THR A 146 -3.18 -32.86 5.59
CA THR A 146 -2.21 -33.06 6.69
C THR A 146 -1.54 -31.71 6.89
N TYR A 147 -2.01 -30.94 7.86
CA TYR A 147 -1.07 -30.08 8.56
C TYR A 147 -0.11 -31.04 9.26
N SER A 148 0.99 -31.40 8.63
CA SER A 148 2.20 -31.62 9.40
C SER A 148 2.42 -30.29 10.10
N THR A 149 2.05 -30.26 11.38
CA THR A 149 2.62 -29.30 12.31
C THR A 149 4.11 -29.26 11.99
N PRO A 150 4.72 -28.12 11.62
CA PRO A 150 6.15 -28.04 11.72
C PRO A 150 6.43 -28.33 13.19
N THR A 151 6.99 -29.50 13.47
CA THR A 151 7.58 -29.79 14.77
C THR A 151 8.47 -28.60 15.05
N ASN A 152 8.13 -27.85 16.10
CA ASN A 152 8.93 -26.74 16.55
C ASN A 152 10.20 -27.34 17.19
N ILE A 153 11.08 -27.87 16.35
CA ILE A 153 12.44 -28.22 16.72
C ILE A 153 13.18 -26.89 16.72
N PHE A 154 12.96 -26.09 17.76
CA PHE A 154 14.00 -25.18 18.19
C PHE A 154 15.24 -26.05 18.45
N PRO A 155 16.39 -25.80 17.81
CA PRO A 155 17.62 -26.33 18.34
C PRO A 155 17.76 -25.75 19.74
N SER A 156 17.69 -26.61 20.76
CA SER A 156 18.24 -26.24 22.06
C SER A 156 19.71 -25.94 21.81
N TYR A 157 20.12 -24.70 22.04
CA TYR A 157 21.55 -24.39 22.12
C TYR A 157 22.08 -25.12 23.36
N GLN A 158 22.50 -26.37 23.17
CA GLN A 158 23.35 -27.06 24.11
C GLN A 158 24.72 -26.37 24.03
N GLN A 159 25.02 -25.52 25.02
CA GLN A 159 26.38 -25.10 25.29
C GLN A 159 27.21 -26.33 25.62
N THR A 160 28.07 -26.77 24.70
CA THR A 160 29.17 -27.66 25.00
C THR A 160 30.37 -26.82 25.42
N PRO A 161 30.88 -26.94 26.66
CA PRO A 161 32.20 -26.46 26.98
C PRO A 161 33.19 -27.54 26.51
N ASN A 162 33.88 -27.31 25.40
CA ASN A 162 35.15 -28.01 25.22
C ASN A 162 36.18 -27.14 24.51
N ALA A 163 37.29 -26.96 25.23
CA ALA A 163 38.44 -26.18 24.85
C ALA A 163 39.16 -26.83 23.66
N GLY A 164 39.28 -26.08 22.57
CA GLY A 164 40.19 -26.36 21.48
C GLY A 164 40.74 -25.04 20.98
N LEU A 165 42.02 -24.78 21.24
CA LEU A 165 42.74 -23.63 20.74
C LEU A 165 42.80 -23.72 19.20
N TYR A 166 41.92 -23.01 18.52
CA TYR A 166 42.04 -22.74 17.09
C TYR A 166 42.41 -21.27 16.91
N SER A 167 43.69 -21.03 16.60
CA SER A 167 44.19 -19.73 16.19
C SER A 167 43.89 -19.56 14.69
N PRO A 168 43.11 -18.55 14.26
CA PRO A 168 42.99 -18.26 12.84
C PRO A 168 44.35 -17.75 12.30
N PRO A 169 44.75 -18.12 11.07
CA PRO A 169 45.96 -17.60 10.45
C PRO A 169 45.83 -16.08 10.19
N PRO A 170 46.94 -15.31 10.27
CA PRO A 170 46.92 -13.87 10.06
C PRO A 170 46.56 -13.51 8.60
N PRO A 171 45.91 -12.35 8.37
CA PRO A 171 45.54 -11.92 7.02
C PRO A 171 46.77 -11.61 6.15
N SER A 172 46.75 -12.13 4.92
CA SER A 172 47.80 -11.93 3.91
C SER A 172 47.78 -10.49 3.38
N GLN A 173 48.91 -9.79 3.44
CA GLN A 173 49.05 -8.34 3.20
C GLN A 173 49.03 -7.89 1.72
N ASN A 174 48.52 -8.67 0.77
CA ASN A 174 48.58 -8.33 -0.65
C ASN A 174 47.21 -8.25 -1.35
N GLN A 175 46.31 -7.40 -0.85
CA GLN A 175 45.17 -6.90 -1.62
C GLN A 175 45.00 -5.38 -1.45
N PRO A 176 45.01 -4.58 -2.53
CA PRO A 176 44.75 -3.14 -2.44
C PRO A 176 43.29 -2.87 -2.11
N PHE A 177 43.06 -2.07 -1.06
CA PHE A 177 41.75 -1.56 -0.67
C PHE A 177 41.28 -0.49 -1.68
N THR A 178 40.16 -0.71 -2.38
CA THR A 178 39.40 0.39 -3.01
C THR A 178 38.39 0.92 -2.00
N ALA A 179 38.77 1.97 -1.27
CA ALA A 179 37.85 2.77 -0.49
C ALA A 179 37.04 3.66 -1.45
N THR A 180 35.73 3.41 -1.57
CA THR A 180 34.82 4.42 -2.12
C THR A 180 33.98 4.96 -0.97
N ASN A 181 34.43 6.07 -0.42
CA ASN A 181 33.66 6.91 0.50
C ASN A 181 32.56 7.62 -0.30
N TYR A 182 31.29 7.38 0.01
CA TYR A 182 30.22 8.33 -0.26
C TYR A 182 29.43 8.58 1.03
N TYR A 183 29.82 9.71 1.63
CA TYR A 183 29.16 10.59 2.60
C TYR A 183 27.82 10.18 3.23
N ASN A 184 27.86 10.12 4.56
CA ASN A 184 26.80 10.63 5.45
C ASN A 184 26.28 11.97 4.94
N GLN A 185 24.98 12.05 4.65
CA GLN A 185 24.28 13.34 4.61
C GLN A 185 23.59 13.59 5.95
N GLN A 186 24.13 14.59 6.63
CA GLN A 186 23.64 15.25 7.82
C GLN A 186 22.32 15.98 7.51
N SER A 187 21.38 15.93 8.44
CA SER A 187 20.23 16.81 8.49
C SER A 187 20.67 18.27 8.68
N THR A 188 20.44 19.11 7.68
CA THR A 188 20.57 20.57 7.83
C THR A 188 19.37 21.11 8.58
N ILE A 189 19.63 21.56 9.81
CA ILE A 189 18.70 22.39 10.59
C ILE A 189 18.81 23.80 10.01
N ASN A 190 17.79 24.24 9.27
CA ASN A 190 17.70 25.62 8.82
C ASN A 190 17.29 26.50 10.01
N ASN A 191 18.26 27.15 10.64
CA ASN A 191 18.05 28.30 11.51
C ASN A 191 17.70 29.51 10.64
N GLN A 192 16.41 29.71 10.35
CA GLN A 192 15.91 31.03 9.98
C GLN A 192 15.52 31.78 11.25
N GLN A 193 16.33 32.78 11.55
CA GLN A 193 16.18 33.75 12.62
C GLN A 193 14.93 34.62 12.38
N LEU A 194 13.93 34.48 13.25
CA LEU A 194 12.80 35.41 13.37
C LEU A 194 13.29 36.71 14.05
N PRO A 195 12.85 37.91 13.63
CA PRO A 195 13.15 39.13 14.35
C PRO A 195 12.44 39.14 15.71
N ALA A 196 13.21 39.39 16.77
CA ALA A 196 12.69 39.53 18.13
C ALA A 196 11.90 40.84 18.27
N THR A 197 10.60 40.74 18.50
CA THR A 197 9.77 41.86 18.96
C THR A 197 9.84 41.91 20.49
N ASN A 198 10.52 42.91 21.03
CA ASN A 198 10.58 43.20 22.46
C ASN A 198 9.19 43.67 22.96
N TYR A 199 8.51 42.86 23.76
CA TYR A 199 7.41 43.31 24.60
C TYR A 199 7.89 43.43 26.04
N TYR A 200 8.06 44.67 26.50
CA TYR A 200 8.23 44.98 27.91
C TYR A 200 6.93 44.71 28.67
N ASN A 201 7.06 43.96 29.77
CA ASN A 201 6.07 43.86 30.84
C ASN A 201 5.71 45.24 31.36
N GLN A 202 4.41 45.56 31.41
CA GLN A 202 3.88 46.59 32.31
C GLN A 202 3.07 45.92 33.41
N GLN A 203 3.61 46.02 34.63
CA GLN A 203 2.94 45.75 35.90
C GLN A 203 1.89 46.84 36.14
N PRO A 204 0.67 46.52 36.61
CA PRO A 204 -0.27 47.55 37.04
C PRO A 204 0.09 48.04 38.45
N THR A 205 0.35 49.33 38.59
CA THR A 205 0.36 50.02 39.89
C THR A 205 -1.08 50.29 40.32
N ILE A 206 -1.45 49.72 41.46
CA ILE A 206 -2.61 50.06 42.26
C ILE A 206 -2.37 51.41 42.95
N ASN A 207 -3.31 52.34 42.76
CA ASN A 207 -3.61 53.47 43.64
C ASN A 207 -5.13 53.64 43.66
#